data_AF-A0A5Y9YCD0-F1
#
_entry.id   AF-A0A5Y9YCD0-F1
#
_cell.length_a   1.000
_cell.length_b   1.000
_cell.length_c   1.000
_cell.angle_alpha   90.00
_cell.angle_beta   90.00
_cell.angle_gamma   90.00
#
_symmetry.space_group_name_H-M   'P 1'
#
loop_
_entity.id
_entity.type
_entity.pdbx_description
1 polymer ?
#
loop_
_entity_poly.entity_id
_entity_poly.type
_entity_poly.pdbx_seq_one_letter_code
_entity_poly.pdbx_strand_id
1 'polypeptide(L)'
;MEAKDQRLEIRISQQQSQEIDDIIASLDTHFRPTRSDVVRSFISQGIERHFGRGPQEENTVPLIQRLSLYFQFCQTERLQRLSEQQPISPLGNWHKQKYNSLPRQITSSITADHLVRKAYLEKLDWFFELDEQGLKSIDDLLGREDVLMLMAPQPSAAASTTLADVISVRNMFRTIEAVINDAQNKVDEYGYTDVRDKLVIIRDYAESKDIPLTFMGYPDTPTWTLHAEMRAMLDWIDRGEGGLPVHYFINHSAGDFTAMYTRMRDVFSDVSEGAYLNLDGLVAMVKDRRL
;
A
#
# COMPACT_ATOMS: atom_id res chain seq x y z
N MET A 1 27.72 13.28 27.70
CA MET A 1 27.78 14.21 28.85
C MET A 1 26.84 13.65 29.90
N GLU A 2 27.35 13.23 31.06
CA GLU A 2 26.49 12.78 32.16
C GLU A 2 25.58 13.93 32.60
N ALA A 3 24.26 13.75 32.44
CA ALA A 3 23.28 14.70 32.93
C ALA A 3 23.29 14.63 34.46
N LYS A 4 23.95 15.60 35.12
CA LYS A 4 23.81 15.78 36.57
C LYS A 4 22.43 16.36 36.85
N ASP A 5 21.64 15.67 37.67
CA ASP A 5 20.37 16.21 38.18
C ASP A 5 20.63 17.51 38.96
N GLN A 6 20.11 18.62 38.45
CA GLN A 6 20.17 19.92 39.11
C GLN A 6 18.90 20.12 39.94
N ARG A 7 19.08 20.50 41.21
CA ARG A 7 17.96 20.85 42.08
C ARG A 7 17.61 22.33 41.91
N LEU A 8 16.36 22.61 41.57
CA LEU A 8 15.81 23.95 41.42
C LEU A 8 14.80 24.23 42.55
N GLU A 9 14.85 25.41 43.15
CA GLU A 9 13.84 25.87 44.11
C GLU A 9 13.00 26.99 43.49
N ILE A 10 11.68 26.79 43.44
CA ILE A 10 10.74 27.70 42.79
C ILE A 10 9.76 28.23 43.83
N ARG A 11 9.47 29.53 43.78
CA ARG A 11 8.41 30.16 44.57
C ARG A 11 7.18 30.36 43.68
N ILE A 12 6.06 29.74 44.04
CA ILE A 12 4.77 29.84 43.35
C ILE A 12 3.67 30.26 44.33
N SER A 13 2.53 30.71 43.82
CA SER A 13 1.40 31.07 44.69
C SER A 13 0.80 29.82 45.35
N GLN A 14 0.11 30.01 46.48
CA GLN A 14 -0.56 28.91 47.17
C GLN A 14 -1.66 28.28 46.29
N GLN A 15 -2.34 29.08 45.48
CA GLN A 15 -3.32 28.61 44.51
C GLN A 15 -2.68 27.66 43.48
N GLN A 16 -1.53 28.03 42.90
CA GLN A 16 -0.83 27.18 41.93
C GLN A 16 -0.32 25.88 42.57
N SER A 17 0.11 25.92 43.83
CA SER A 17 0.48 24.69 44.55
C SER A 17 -0.72 23.76 44.72
N GLN A 18 -1.91 24.30 44.99
CA GLN A 18 -3.13 23.52 45.14
C GLN A 18 -3.58 22.92 43.81
N GLU A 19 -3.51 23.69 42.72
CA GLU A 19 -3.83 23.21 41.37
C GLU A 19 -2.93 22.03 40.96
N ILE A 20 -1.64 22.06 41.34
CA ILE A 20 -0.71 20.92 41.12
C ILE A 20 -1.17 19.68 41.91
N ASP A 21 -1.61 19.85 43.15
CA ASP A 21 -2.13 18.74 43.96
C ASP A 21 -3.40 18.14 43.38
N ASP A 22 -4.31 18.99 42.90
CA ASP A 22 -5.57 18.57 42.29
C ASP A 22 -5.30 17.78 40.99
N ILE A 23 -4.31 18.18 40.19
CA ILE A 23 -3.84 17.43 39.01
C ILE A 23 -3.32 16.06 39.43
N ILE A 24 -2.48 15.96 40.47
CA ILE A 24 -1.97 14.68 40.97
C ILE A 24 -3.12 13.78 41.45
N ALA A 25 -4.09 14.36 42.15
CA ALA A 25 -5.25 13.64 42.67
C ALA A 25 -6.18 13.11 41.56
N SER A 26 -6.24 13.79 40.41
CA SER A 26 -7.06 13.41 39.25
C SER A 26 -6.52 12.22 38.45
N LEU A 27 -5.26 11.84 38.66
CA LEU A 27 -4.62 10.73 37.94
C LEU A 27 -4.95 9.40 38.61
N ASP A 28 -5.76 8.57 37.93
CA ASP A 28 -6.12 7.22 38.39
C ASP A 28 -5.07 6.20 37.94
N THR A 29 -3.88 6.28 38.55
CA THR A 29 -2.75 5.38 38.27
C THR A 29 -2.28 4.68 39.54
N HIS A 30 -1.85 3.42 39.41
CA HIS A 30 -1.27 2.64 40.53
C HIS A 30 -0.02 3.30 41.14
N PHE A 31 0.62 4.23 40.42
CA PHE A 31 1.73 5.04 40.91
C PHE A 31 1.37 6.52 40.72
N ARG A 32 1.16 7.25 41.81
CA ARG A 32 0.87 8.69 41.76
C ARG A 32 2.18 9.48 41.62
N PRO A 33 2.30 10.38 40.62
CA PRO A 33 3.50 11.18 40.45
C PRO A 33 3.68 12.17 41.61
N THR A 34 4.93 12.53 41.91
CA THR A 34 5.19 13.57 42.92
C THR A 34 4.99 14.97 42.34
N ARG A 35 4.83 15.98 43.19
CA ARG A 35 4.81 17.40 42.77
C ARG A 35 6.01 17.76 41.91
N SER A 36 7.20 17.25 42.27
CA SER A 36 8.42 17.47 41.50
C SER A 36 8.35 16.88 40.10
N ASP A 37 7.72 15.72 39.93
CA ASP A 37 7.59 15.08 38.61
C ASP A 37 6.60 15.84 37.73
N VAL A 38 5.49 16.29 38.30
CA VAL A 38 4.50 17.12 37.60
C VAL A 38 5.11 18.46 37.18
N VAL A 39 5.79 19.16 38.10
CA VAL A 39 6.46 20.43 37.80
C VAL A 39 7.57 20.25 36.77
N ARG A 40 8.38 19.18 36.86
CA ARG A 40 9.42 18.87 35.87
C ARG A 40 8.80 18.67 34.48
N SER A 41 7.68 17.96 34.38
CA SER A 41 6.93 17.76 33.13
C SER A 41 6.45 19.08 32.53
N PHE A 42 5.83 19.95 33.34
CA PHE A 42 5.38 21.27 32.88
C PHE A 42 6.53 22.17 32.43
N ILE A 43 7.65 22.16 33.14
CA ILE A 43 8.85 22.93 32.74
C ILE A 43 9.41 22.41 31.43
N SER A 44 9.56 21.08 31.27
CA SER A 44 10.02 20.47 30.02
C SER A 44 9.12 20.83 28.85
N GLN A 45 7.80 20.69 29.00
CA GLN A 45 6.82 21.06 27.98
C GLN A 45 6.87 22.57 27.67
N GLY A 46 7.03 23.42 28.69
CA GLY A 46 7.16 24.86 28.52
C GLY A 46 8.43 25.25 27.75
N ILE A 47 9.56 24.61 28.03
CA ILE A 47 10.83 24.79 27.31
C ILE A 47 10.65 24.36 25.85
N GLU A 48 10.07 23.19 25.60
CA GLU A 48 9.81 22.69 24.25
C GLU A 48 8.92 23.65 23.45
N ARG A 49 7.83 24.14 24.05
CA ARG A 49 6.94 25.15 23.45
C ARG A 49 7.66 26.46 23.15
N HIS A 50 8.49 26.96 24.08
CA HIS A 50 9.22 28.22 23.90
C HIS A 50 10.25 28.16 22.75
N PHE A 51 10.87 27.01 22.52
CA PHE A 51 11.82 26.82 21.41
C PHE A 51 11.15 26.41 20.08
N GLY A 52 9.81 26.44 20.00
CA GLY A 52 9.09 25.97 18.81
C GLY A 52 9.28 24.49 18.51
N ARG A 53 9.70 23.71 19.52
CA ARG A 53 9.85 22.24 19.48
C ARG A 53 8.64 21.53 20.09
N GLY A 54 7.65 22.30 20.57
CA GLY A 54 6.36 21.77 20.99
C GLY A 54 5.55 21.36 19.76
N PRO A 55 4.73 20.31 19.87
CA PRO A 55 3.90 19.84 18.76
C PRO A 55 2.98 20.98 18.34
N GLN A 56 2.97 21.31 17.04
CA GLN A 56 1.75 21.85 16.46
C GLN A 56 0.67 20.81 16.76
N GLU A 57 -0.36 21.18 17.52
CA GLU A 57 -1.53 20.34 17.78
C GLU A 57 -2.27 20.06 16.46
N GLU A 58 -1.81 19.07 15.72
CA GLU A 58 -2.72 18.01 15.33
C GLU A 58 -2.62 16.97 16.47
N ASN A 59 -3.69 16.79 17.24
CA ASN A 59 -3.81 15.75 18.27
C ASN A 59 -3.81 14.37 17.61
N THR A 60 -2.68 13.97 17.03
CA THR A 60 -2.59 12.74 16.26
C THR A 60 -1.85 11.73 17.09
N VAL A 61 -2.63 10.78 17.60
CA VAL A 61 -2.13 9.59 18.28
C VAL A 61 -1.02 8.97 17.40
N PRO A 62 0.21 8.76 17.92
CA PRO A 62 1.31 8.21 17.15
C PRO A 62 0.93 6.90 16.44
N LEU A 63 1.45 6.67 15.23
CA LEU A 63 1.13 5.47 14.43
C LEU A 63 1.24 4.18 15.24
N ILE A 64 2.28 4.03 16.07
CA ILE A 64 2.48 2.83 16.90
C ILE A 64 1.34 2.58 17.91
N GLN A 65 0.79 3.64 18.49
CA GLN A 65 -0.33 3.56 19.42
C GLN A 65 -1.63 3.22 18.68
N ARG A 66 -1.85 3.83 17.51
CA ARG A 66 -3.00 3.51 16.64
C ARG A 66 -2.96 2.06 16.16
N LEU A 67 -1.79 1.57 15.73
CA LEU A 67 -1.57 0.18 15.34
C LEU A 67 -1.82 -0.79 16.50
N SER A 68 -1.39 -0.44 17.73
CA SER A 68 -1.63 -1.28 18.90
C SER A 68 -3.12 -1.48 19.17
N LEU A 69 -3.90 -0.39 19.12
CA LEU A 69 -5.35 -0.43 19.26
C LEU A 69 -6.00 -1.20 18.11
N TYR A 70 -5.60 -0.92 16.87
CA TYR A 70 -6.09 -1.62 15.68
C TYR A 70 -5.93 -3.13 15.78
N PHE A 71 -4.73 -3.62 16.14
CA PHE A 71 -4.52 -5.05 16.28
C PHE A 71 -5.26 -5.68 17.45
N GLN A 72 -5.52 -4.94 18.54
CA GLN A 72 -6.39 -5.41 19.62
C GLN A 72 -7.83 -5.57 19.09
N PHE A 73 -8.37 -4.58 18.38
CA PHE A 73 -9.69 -4.65 17.77
C PHE A 73 -9.80 -5.81 16.76
N CYS A 74 -8.82 -5.97 15.87
CA CYS A 74 -8.82 -7.08 14.91
C CYS A 74 -8.80 -8.45 15.62
N GLN A 75 -8.07 -8.60 16.74
CA GLN A 75 -8.09 -9.85 17.50
C GLN A 75 -9.46 -10.13 18.11
N THR A 76 -10.10 -9.12 18.71
CA THR A 76 -11.45 -9.26 19.26
C THR A 76 -12.47 -9.60 18.17
N GLU A 77 -12.42 -8.90 17.02
CA GLU A 77 -13.30 -9.16 15.87
C GLU A 77 -13.11 -10.59 15.33
N ARG A 78 -11.86 -11.05 15.20
CA ARG A 78 -11.55 -12.42 14.76
C ARG A 78 -12.15 -13.46 15.71
N LEU A 79 -11.98 -13.28 17.02
CA LEU A 79 -12.54 -14.19 18.02
C LEU A 79 -14.07 -14.22 17.97
N GLN A 80 -14.71 -13.06 17.80
CA GLN A 80 -16.16 -12.97 17.66
C GLN A 80 -16.66 -13.67 16.39
N ARG A 81 -16.06 -13.39 15.23
CA ARG A 81 -16.44 -14.04 13.97
C ARG A 81 -16.23 -15.56 14.00
N LEU A 82 -15.16 -16.04 14.65
CA LEU A 82 -14.95 -17.48 14.87
C LEU A 82 -16.07 -18.10 15.71
N SER A 83 -16.54 -17.39 16.74
CA SER A 83 -17.68 -17.84 17.55
C SER A 83 -19.00 -17.87 16.78
N GLU A 84 -19.16 -16.96 15.81
CA GLU A 84 -20.34 -16.83 14.96
C GLU A 84 -20.24 -17.62 13.64
N GLN A 85 -19.16 -18.39 13.43
CA GLN A 85 -18.84 -19.10 12.19
C GLN A 85 -18.84 -18.22 10.93
N GLN A 86 -18.53 -16.93 11.08
CA GLN A 86 -18.45 -15.99 9.97
C GLN A 86 -17.04 -15.98 9.36
N PRO A 87 -16.92 -16.03 8.01
CA PRO A 87 -15.61 -15.95 7.36
C PRO A 87 -15.01 -14.53 7.48
N ILE A 88 -13.68 -14.47 7.50
CA ILE A 88 -12.93 -13.22 7.36
C ILE A 88 -12.74 -12.98 5.87
N SER A 89 -13.11 -11.80 5.39
CA SER A 89 -12.96 -11.44 3.99
C SER A 89 -11.48 -11.23 3.63
N PRO A 90 -10.91 -12.02 2.70
CA PRO A 90 -9.58 -11.76 2.20
C PRO A 90 -9.56 -10.53 1.28
N LEU A 91 -8.40 -9.89 1.16
CA LEU A 91 -8.10 -8.90 0.12
C LEU A 91 -7.85 -9.60 -1.22
N GLY A 92 -8.11 -8.85 -2.27
CA GLY A 92 -7.98 -9.24 -3.67
C GLY A 92 -9.30 -9.81 -4.22
N ASN A 93 -9.69 -9.32 -5.39
CA ASN A 93 -10.78 -9.90 -6.16
C ASN A 93 -10.23 -10.98 -7.10
N TRP A 94 -9.91 -12.19 -6.61
CA TRP A 94 -9.76 -13.33 -7.54
C TRP A 94 -10.20 -14.69 -6.98
N HIS A 95 -11.32 -15.16 -7.54
CA HIS A 95 -11.51 -16.57 -7.86
C HIS A 95 -10.50 -16.94 -8.94
N LYS A 96 -9.53 -17.82 -8.65
CA LYS A 96 -8.69 -18.44 -9.68
C LYS A 96 -9.51 -18.89 -10.91
N GLN A 97 -9.45 -18.11 -11.97
CA GLN A 97 -9.57 -18.60 -13.33
C GLN A 97 -8.21 -18.40 -13.97
N LYS A 98 -7.28 -19.31 -13.66
CA LYS A 98 -6.13 -19.56 -14.52
C LYS A 98 -6.17 -21.04 -14.89
N TYR A 99 -6.54 -21.26 -16.15
CA TYR A 99 -6.33 -22.46 -16.95
C TYR A 99 -7.07 -23.73 -16.54
N ASN A 100 -7.65 -24.35 -17.55
CA ASN A 100 -8.11 -25.73 -17.57
C ASN A 100 -7.06 -26.67 -16.93
N SER A 101 -7.23 -26.99 -15.64
CA SER A 101 -7.04 -28.33 -15.03
C SER A 101 -6.90 -28.23 -13.51
N LEU A 102 -7.84 -28.88 -12.82
CA LEU A 102 -7.96 -29.11 -11.36
C LEU A 102 -8.26 -27.86 -10.48
N PRO A 103 -9.43 -27.83 -9.80
CA PRO A 103 -9.83 -26.71 -8.96
C PRO A 103 -9.10 -26.75 -7.62
N ARG A 104 -7.82 -26.40 -7.58
CA ARG A 104 -7.22 -25.92 -6.34
C ARG A 104 -7.62 -24.47 -6.16
N GLN A 105 -8.81 -24.28 -5.59
CA GLN A 105 -9.29 -23.02 -5.03
C GLN A 105 -8.28 -22.60 -3.94
N ILE A 106 -7.25 -21.85 -4.32
CA ILE A 106 -6.35 -21.21 -3.36
C ILE A 106 -7.13 -20.00 -2.88
N THR A 107 -7.70 -20.10 -1.69
CA THR A 107 -8.27 -18.96 -0.99
C THR A 107 -7.14 -18.05 -0.57
N SER A 108 -7.18 -16.78 -0.98
CA SER A 108 -6.24 -15.76 -0.51
C SER A 108 -6.23 -15.77 1.02
N SER A 109 -5.03 -15.76 1.60
CA SER A 109 -4.81 -15.70 3.04
C SER A 109 -4.60 -14.26 3.54
N ILE A 110 -4.55 -13.30 2.62
CA ILE A 110 -4.25 -11.91 2.91
C ILE A 110 -5.56 -11.23 3.29
N THR A 111 -5.59 -10.58 4.45
CA THR A 111 -6.71 -9.76 4.95
C THR A 111 -6.22 -8.33 5.13
N ALA A 112 -7.14 -7.36 5.35
CA ALA A 112 -6.77 -5.97 5.65
C ALA A 112 -5.75 -5.89 6.80
N ASP A 113 -5.99 -6.64 7.89
CA ASP A 113 -5.11 -6.63 9.04
C ASP A 113 -3.75 -7.30 8.77
N HIS A 114 -3.70 -8.33 7.90
CA HIS A 114 -2.44 -8.91 7.45
C HIS A 114 -1.63 -7.91 6.62
N LEU A 115 -2.29 -7.16 5.73
CA LEU A 115 -1.64 -6.13 4.94
C LEU A 115 -1.10 -5.01 5.82
N VAL A 116 -1.89 -4.47 6.74
CA VAL A 116 -1.45 -3.44 7.70
C VAL A 116 -0.25 -3.91 8.52
N ARG A 117 -0.30 -5.16 9.02
CA ARG A 117 0.83 -5.78 9.74
C ARG A 117 2.07 -5.88 8.86
N LYS A 118 1.91 -6.30 7.61
CA LYS A 118 3.01 -6.42 6.65
C LYS A 118 3.62 -5.07 6.30
N ALA A 119 2.80 -4.06 6.00
CA ALA A 119 3.24 -2.71 5.75
C ALA A 119 4.09 -2.17 6.91
N TYR A 120 3.64 -2.35 8.15
CA TYR A 120 4.39 -1.94 9.33
C TYR A 120 5.70 -2.71 9.53
N LEU A 121 5.66 -4.05 9.48
CA LEU A 121 6.85 -4.88 9.74
C LEU A 121 7.93 -4.76 8.66
N GLU A 122 7.53 -4.58 7.41
CA GLU A 122 8.44 -4.39 6.27
C GLU A 122 8.78 -2.91 6.03
N LYS A 123 8.37 -2.00 6.93
CA LYS A 123 8.65 -0.55 6.89
C LYS A 123 8.23 0.14 5.59
N LEU A 124 7.08 -0.26 5.07
CA LEU A 124 6.46 0.34 3.90
C LEU A 124 5.70 1.60 4.32
N ASP A 125 6.43 2.61 4.79
CA ASP A 125 5.88 3.83 5.42
C ASP A 125 4.89 4.56 4.49
N TRP A 126 5.16 4.52 3.17
CA TRP A 126 4.30 5.07 2.13
C TRP A 126 2.84 4.58 2.20
N PHE A 127 2.60 3.36 2.70
CA PHE A 127 1.26 2.82 2.84
C PHE A 127 0.42 3.64 3.82
N PHE A 128 1.03 4.07 4.92
CA PHE A 128 0.37 4.89 5.93
C PHE A 128 0.26 6.36 5.52
N GLU A 129 0.87 6.76 4.41
CA GLU A 129 0.78 8.11 3.85
C GLU A 129 -0.31 8.21 2.76
N LEU A 130 -1.03 7.14 2.47
CA LEU A 130 -2.12 7.16 1.48
C LEU A 130 -3.38 7.82 2.03
N ASP A 131 -4.16 8.39 1.12
CA ASP A 131 -5.54 8.79 1.38
C ASP A 131 -6.53 7.63 1.18
N GLU A 132 -7.80 7.87 1.47
CA GLU A 132 -8.87 6.89 1.29
C GLU A 132 -8.94 6.38 -0.15
N GLN A 133 -8.75 7.26 -1.13
CA GLN A 133 -8.77 6.89 -2.55
C GLN A 133 -7.59 5.99 -2.92
N GLY A 134 -6.38 6.30 -2.44
CA GLY A 134 -5.19 5.47 -2.59
C GLY A 134 -5.39 4.07 -1.99
N LEU A 135 -5.94 3.98 -0.78
CA LEU A 135 -6.26 2.70 -0.15
C LEU A 135 -7.27 1.89 -0.95
N LYS A 136 -8.39 2.50 -1.37
CA LYS A 136 -9.42 1.84 -2.20
C LYS A 136 -8.89 1.40 -3.56
N SER A 137 -7.89 2.09 -4.10
CA SER A 137 -7.25 1.69 -5.36
C SER A 137 -6.42 0.41 -5.23
N ILE A 138 -5.94 0.07 -4.03
CA ILE A 138 -5.31 -1.22 -3.71
C ILE A 138 -6.37 -2.30 -3.57
N ASP A 139 -7.35 -2.08 -2.69
CA ASP A 139 -8.51 -2.94 -2.45
C ASP A 139 -9.64 -2.18 -1.75
N ASP A 140 -10.89 -2.35 -2.19
CA ASP A 140 -12.05 -1.65 -1.64
C ASP A 140 -12.22 -1.84 -0.13
N LEU A 141 -11.81 -3.00 0.42
CA LEU A 141 -11.89 -3.30 1.85
C LEU A 141 -10.94 -2.45 2.70
N LEU A 142 -9.94 -1.80 2.10
CA LEU A 142 -9.03 -0.90 2.83
C LEU A 142 -9.66 0.48 3.09
N GLY A 143 -10.79 0.79 2.45
CA GLY A 143 -11.56 2.01 2.72
C GLY A 143 -12.37 2.00 4.01
N ARG A 144 -12.19 0.99 4.88
CA ARG A 144 -12.87 0.91 6.18
C ARG A 144 -12.33 1.94 7.17
N GLU A 145 -13.20 2.47 8.01
CA GLU A 145 -12.87 3.51 9.00
C GLU A 145 -11.73 3.11 9.95
N ASP A 146 -11.65 1.83 10.32
CA ASP A 146 -10.59 1.33 11.19
C ASP A 146 -9.20 1.33 10.56
N VAL A 147 -9.12 1.12 9.24
CA VAL A 147 -7.87 1.26 8.46
C VAL A 147 -7.55 2.74 8.23
N LEU A 148 -8.56 3.56 7.92
CA LEU A 148 -8.39 5.00 7.70
C LEU A 148 -7.85 5.72 8.94
N MET A 149 -8.25 5.28 10.14
CA MET A 149 -7.70 5.80 11.40
C MET A 149 -6.19 5.60 11.54
N LEU A 150 -5.55 4.71 10.77
CA LEU A 150 -4.11 4.48 10.78
C LEU A 150 -3.34 5.45 9.88
N MET A 151 -4.00 6.11 8.93
CA MET A 151 -3.35 6.93 7.91
C MET A 151 -2.78 8.23 8.49
N ALA A 152 -1.79 8.80 7.83
CA ALA A 152 -1.26 10.10 8.15
C ALA A 152 -2.38 11.15 8.04
N PRO A 153 -2.42 12.16 8.93
CA PRO A 153 -3.40 13.25 8.84
C PRO A 153 -3.28 14.01 7.52
N GLN A 154 -2.06 14.12 7.02
CA GLN A 154 -1.73 14.75 5.76
C GLN A 154 -1.18 13.66 4.83
N PRO A 155 -1.98 13.21 3.84
CA PRO A 155 -1.54 12.19 2.90
C PRO A 155 -0.44 12.73 1.98
N SER A 156 0.46 11.84 1.57
CA SER A 156 1.56 12.15 0.66
C SER A 156 1.07 12.12 -0.79
N ALA A 157 0.96 13.30 -1.40
CA ALA A 157 0.61 13.42 -2.82
C ALA A 157 1.59 12.64 -3.73
N ALA A 158 2.86 12.56 -3.34
CA ALA A 158 3.87 11.80 -4.06
C ALA A 158 3.60 10.29 -3.99
N ALA A 159 3.26 9.76 -2.82
CA ALA A 159 2.90 8.35 -2.64
C ALA A 159 1.64 8.00 -3.45
N SER A 160 0.57 8.81 -3.35
CA SER A 160 -0.67 8.57 -4.10
C SER A 160 -0.47 8.65 -5.61
N THR A 161 0.33 9.61 -6.11
CA THR A 161 0.64 9.73 -7.55
C THR A 161 1.45 8.52 -8.03
N THR A 162 2.47 8.12 -7.27
CA THR A 162 3.29 6.95 -7.59
C THR A 162 2.46 5.67 -7.63
N LEU A 163 1.57 5.49 -6.65
CA LEU A 163 0.68 4.33 -6.59
C LEU A 163 -0.28 4.30 -7.78
N ALA A 164 -0.87 5.45 -8.15
CA ALA A 164 -1.74 5.56 -9.31
C ALA A 164 -1.01 5.19 -10.61
N ASP A 165 0.23 5.65 -10.78
CA ASP A 165 1.08 5.29 -11.91
C ASP A 165 1.38 3.78 -11.94
N VAL A 166 1.77 3.19 -10.80
CA VAL A 166 2.04 1.75 -10.68
C VAL A 166 0.80 0.91 -10.99
N ILE A 167 -0.38 1.32 -10.50
CA ILE A 167 -1.66 0.64 -10.77
C ILE A 167 -2.00 0.74 -12.26
N SER A 168 -1.81 1.90 -12.88
CA SER A 168 -2.06 2.10 -14.31
C SER A 168 -1.19 1.17 -15.16
N VAL A 169 0.12 1.12 -14.88
CA VAL A 169 1.05 0.20 -15.56
C VAL A 169 0.68 -1.27 -15.30
N ARG A 170 0.32 -1.62 -14.06
CA ARG A 170 -0.13 -2.98 -13.71
C ARG A 170 -1.38 -3.39 -14.49
N ASN A 171 -2.38 -2.53 -14.55
CA ASN A 171 -3.63 -2.80 -15.25
C ASN A 171 -3.41 -2.94 -16.76
N MET A 172 -2.61 -2.04 -17.36
CA MET A 172 -2.24 -2.14 -18.78
C MET A 172 -1.63 -3.52 -19.11
N PHE A 173 -0.58 -3.93 -18.38
CA PHE A 173 0.07 -5.23 -18.64
C PHE A 173 -0.85 -6.42 -18.38
N ARG A 174 -1.71 -6.37 -17.35
CA ARG A 174 -2.71 -7.41 -17.11
C ARG A 174 -3.71 -7.54 -18.24
N THR A 175 -4.16 -6.42 -18.80
CA THR A 175 -5.08 -6.42 -19.94
C THR A 175 -4.40 -6.98 -21.18
N ILE A 176 -3.15 -6.59 -21.46
CA ILE A 176 -2.36 -7.15 -22.58
C ILE A 176 -2.21 -8.67 -22.42
N GLU A 177 -1.78 -9.13 -21.23
CA GLU A 177 -1.65 -10.57 -20.94
C GLU A 177 -2.97 -11.31 -21.09
N ALA A 178 -4.09 -10.75 -20.60
CA ALA A 178 -5.41 -11.38 -20.72
C ALA A 178 -5.84 -11.52 -22.19
N VAL A 179 -5.62 -10.50 -23.01
CA VAL A 179 -5.93 -10.53 -24.45
C VAL A 179 -5.09 -11.58 -25.18
N ILE A 180 -3.79 -11.64 -24.90
CA ILE A 180 -2.89 -12.64 -25.48
C ILE A 180 -3.30 -14.05 -25.07
N ASN A 181 -3.60 -14.26 -23.78
CA ASN A 181 -3.99 -15.57 -23.26
C ASN A 181 -5.34 -16.05 -23.83
N ASP A 182 -6.34 -15.17 -23.93
CA ASP A 182 -7.63 -15.50 -24.56
C ASP A 182 -7.46 -15.85 -26.05
N ALA A 183 -6.65 -15.08 -26.77
CA ALA A 183 -6.34 -15.36 -28.17
C ALA A 183 -5.60 -16.69 -28.34
N GLN A 184 -4.62 -16.99 -27.47
CA GLN A 184 -3.89 -18.25 -27.50
C GLN A 184 -4.82 -19.45 -27.22
N ASN A 185 -5.71 -19.34 -26.22
CA ASN A 185 -6.70 -20.38 -25.94
C ASN A 185 -7.61 -20.62 -27.15
N LYS A 186 -8.03 -19.58 -27.87
CA LYS A 186 -8.83 -19.73 -29.10
C LYS A 186 -8.09 -20.46 -30.21
N VAL A 187 -6.79 -20.23 -30.34
CA VAL A 187 -5.95 -20.96 -31.31
C VAL A 187 -5.79 -22.42 -30.91
N ASP A 188 -5.54 -22.70 -29.63
CA ASP A 188 -5.26 -24.03 -29.14
C ASP A 188 -6.51 -24.92 -29.09
N GLU A 189 -7.66 -24.37 -28.69
CA GLU A 189 -8.92 -25.13 -28.56
C GLU A 189 -9.73 -25.19 -29.86
N TYR A 190 -9.72 -24.12 -30.67
CA TYR A 190 -10.60 -24.01 -31.85
C TYR A 190 -9.87 -23.89 -33.19
N GLY A 191 -8.54 -23.73 -33.19
CA GLY A 191 -7.75 -23.70 -34.42
C GLY A 191 -7.93 -22.45 -35.28
N TYR A 192 -8.33 -21.31 -34.70
CA TYR A 192 -8.58 -20.06 -35.44
C TYR A 192 -7.29 -19.51 -36.08
N THR A 193 -7.21 -19.57 -37.41
CA THR A 193 -6.02 -19.19 -38.17
C THR A 193 -5.81 -17.67 -38.24
N ASP A 194 -6.90 -16.90 -38.31
CA ASP A 194 -6.87 -15.43 -38.30
C ASP A 194 -6.37 -14.87 -36.96
N VAL A 195 -6.76 -15.49 -35.84
CA VAL A 195 -6.26 -15.17 -34.50
C VAL A 195 -4.78 -15.51 -34.39
N ARG A 196 -4.36 -16.66 -34.92
CA ARG A 196 -2.94 -17.06 -34.98
C ARG A 196 -2.10 -16.03 -35.75
N ASP A 197 -2.56 -15.60 -36.92
CA ASP A 197 -1.84 -14.62 -37.74
C ASP A 197 -1.68 -13.27 -37.01
N LYS A 198 -2.72 -12.81 -36.29
CA LYS A 198 -2.64 -11.60 -35.46
C LYS A 198 -1.64 -11.75 -34.30
N LEU A 199 -1.60 -12.90 -33.65
CA LEU A 199 -0.60 -13.19 -32.60
C LEU A 199 0.83 -13.16 -33.15
N VAL A 200 1.06 -13.70 -34.35
CA VAL A 200 2.36 -13.61 -35.04
C VAL A 200 2.72 -12.14 -35.31
N ILE A 201 1.80 -11.35 -35.86
CA ILE A 201 2.02 -9.92 -36.10
C ILE A 201 2.40 -9.19 -34.80
N ILE A 202 1.68 -9.47 -33.70
CA ILE A 202 1.94 -8.84 -32.40
C ILE A 202 3.37 -9.15 -31.93
N ARG A 203 3.75 -10.44 -31.96
CA ARG A 203 5.08 -10.87 -31.55
C ARG A 203 6.17 -10.24 -32.43
N ASP A 204 6.02 -10.31 -33.74
CA ASP A 204 7.05 -9.84 -34.67
C ASP A 204 7.29 -8.32 -34.55
N TYR A 205 6.23 -7.53 -34.39
CA TYR A 205 6.37 -6.09 -34.14
C TYR A 205 6.98 -5.80 -32.77
N ALA A 206 6.52 -6.48 -31.72
CA ALA A 206 7.03 -6.30 -30.37
C ALA A 206 8.52 -6.63 -30.28
N GLU A 207 8.97 -7.73 -30.89
CA GLU A 207 10.38 -8.11 -30.98
C GLU A 207 11.19 -7.10 -31.80
N SER A 208 10.69 -6.64 -32.94
CA SER A 208 11.42 -5.72 -33.81
C SER A 208 11.66 -4.32 -33.21
N LYS A 209 10.82 -3.93 -32.25
CA LYS A 209 10.81 -2.61 -31.61
C LYS A 209 11.13 -2.64 -30.12
N ASP A 210 11.52 -3.81 -29.60
CA ASP A 210 11.78 -4.02 -28.17
C ASP A 210 10.60 -3.59 -27.26
N ILE A 211 9.36 -3.81 -27.70
CA ILE A 211 8.15 -3.50 -26.93
C ILE A 211 7.90 -4.66 -25.96
N PRO A 212 7.97 -4.44 -24.64
CA PRO A 212 7.68 -5.49 -23.67
C PRO A 212 6.18 -5.79 -23.66
N LEU A 213 5.78 -7.04 -23.93
CA LEU A 213 4.38 -7.47 -23.80
C LEU A 213 4.03 -7.98 -22.40
N THR A 214 5.05 -8.18 -21.57
CA THR A 214 4.96 -8.52 -20.15
C THR A 214 5.73 -7.50 -19.33
N PHE A 215 5.33 -7.30 -18.08
CA PHE A 215 6.03 -6.36 -17.20
C PHE A 215 7.44 -6.88 -16.87
N MET A 216 8.48 -6.17 -17.30
CA MET A 216 9.88 -6.58 -17.13
C MET A 216 10.48 -6.22 -15.77
N GLY A 217 9.73 -5.48 -14.93
CA GLY A 217 10.24 -4.94 -13.67
C GLY A 217 10.55 -3.44 -13.74
N TYR A 218 10.94 -2.88 -12.60
CA TYR A 218 11.48 -1.53 -12.50
C TYR A 218 13.02 -1.58 -12.35
N PRO A 219 13.76 -0.54 -12.78
CA PRO A 219 15.20 -0.47 -12.60
C PRO A 219 15.58 -0.53 -11.12
N ASP A 220 16.66 -1.24 -10.79
CA ASP A 220 17.23 -1.24 -9.43
C ASP A 220 18.02 0.04 -9.17
N THR A 221 17.29 1.14 -8.95
CA THR A 221 17.85 2.46 -8.67
C THR A 221 17.03 3.16 -7.59
N PRO A 222 17.63 4.10 -6.83
CA PRO A 222 16.91 4.82 -5.77
C PRO A 222 15.65 5.55 -6.22
N THR A 223 15.59 5.99 -7.48
CA THR A 223 14.43 6.69 -8.05
C THR A 223 13.22 5.76 -8.22
N TRP A 224 13.45 4.48 -8.46
CA TRP A 224 12.39 3.51 -8.78
C TRP A 224 12.08 2.53 -7.64
N THR A 225 12.77 2.64 -6.50
CA THR A 225 12.54 1.79 -5.32
C THR A 225 11.08 1.81 -4.87
N LEU A 226 10.48 2.99 -4.71
CA LEU A 226 9.08 3.12 -4.27
C LEU A 226 8.11 2.45 -5.25
N HIS A 227 8.34 2.60 -6.56
CA HIS A 227 7.51 1.97 -7.59
C HIS A 227 7.62 0.44 -7.52
N ALA A 228 8.82 -0.09 -7.32
CA ALA A 228 9.07 -1.51 -7.18
C ALA A 228 8.41 -2.09 -5.92
N GLU A 229 8.49 -1.39 -4.79
CA GLU A 229 7.83 -1.78 -3.53
C GLU A 229 6.30 -1.78 -3.66
N MET A 230 5.72 -0.71 -4.20
CA MET A 230 4.27 -0.62 -4.43
C MET A 230 3.81 -1.72 -5.38
N ARG A 231 4.56 -1.99 -6.45
CA ARG A 231 4.24 -3.05 -7.39
C ARG A 231 4.31 -4.43 -6.73
N ALA A 232 5.33 -4.68 -5.93
CA ALA A 232 5.50 -5.92 -5.19
C ALA A 232 4.37 -6.16 -4.19
N MET A 233 3.90 -5.12 -3.48
CA MET A 233 2.75 -5.23 -2.59
C MET A 233 1.49 -5.63 -3.36
N LEU A 234 1.22 -5.01 -4.51
CA LEU A 234 0.07 -5.35 -5.34
C LEU A 234 0.15 -6.79 -5.85
N ASP A 235 1.31 -7.22 -6.37
CA ASP A 235 1.50 -8.59 -6.85
C ASP A 235 1.41 -9.62 -5.69
N TRP A 236 1.86 -9.27 -4.48
CA TRP A 236 1.71 -10.09 -3.28
C TRP A 236 0.24 -10.31 -2.92
N ILE A 237 -0.56 -9.24 -2.93
CA ILE A 237 -2.02 -9.31 -2.72
C ILE A 237 -2.66 -10.21 -3.77
N ASP A 238 -2.29 -10.04 -5.04
CA ASP A 238 -2.84 -10.80 -6.15
C ASP A 238 -2.57 -12.30 -6.06
N ARG A 239 -1.40 -12.69 -5.54
CA ARG A 239 -1.09 -14.11 -5.32
C ARG A 239 -1.79 -14.69 -4.09
N GLY A 240 -2.20 -13.86 -3.13
CA GLY A 240 -2.89 -14.29 -1.92
C GLY A 240 -2.00 -15.05 -0.92
N GLU A 241 -0.67 -14.93 -1.05
CA GLU A 241 0.33 -15.70 -0.29
C GLU A 241 0.85 -14.93 0.94
N GLY A 242 -0.02 -14.73 1.94
CA GLY A 242 0.26 -13.89 3.11
C GLY A 242 1.45 -14.33 3.98
N GLY A 243 1.86 -15.60 3.86
CA GLY A 243 3.04 -16.14 4.55
C GLY A 243 4.38 -15.71 3.96
N LEU A 244 4.41 -15.22 2.72
CA LEU A 244 5.63 -14.76 2.08
C LEU A 244 5.90 -13.27 2.38
N PRO A 245 7.18 -12.85 2.39
CA PRO A 245 7.55 -11.44 2.40
C PRO A 245 7.15 -10.69 1.12
N VAL A 246 6.82 -9.40 1.23
CA VAL A 246 6.47 -8.57 0.06
C VAL A 246 7.67 -8.40 -0.87
N HIS A 247 8.88 -8.24 -0.31
CA HIS A 247 10.09 -8.05 -1.12
C HIS A 247 10.44 -9.24 -2.05
N TYR A 248 9.88 -10.44 -1.82
CA TYR A 248 10.04 -11.57 -2.76
C TYR A 248 9.33 -11.34 -4.11
N PHE A 249 8.41 -10.37 -4.15
CA PHE A 249 7.66 -9.99 -5.35
C PHE A 249 8.28 -8.78 -6.06
N ILE A 250 9.37 -8.22 -5.52
CA ILE A 250 10.10 -7.16 -6.22
C ILE A 250 10.73 -7.75 -7.48
N ASN A 251 10.33 -7.20 -8.61
CA ASN A 251 10.87 -7.55 -9.92
C ASN A 251 11.76 -6.42 -10.42
N HIS A 252 13.07 -6.65 -10.40
CA HIS A 252 14.05 -5.73 -10.97
C HIS A 252 14.31 -6.05 -12.43
N SER A 253 14.17 -5.05 -13.29
CA SER A 253 14.48 -5.20 -14.71
C SER A 253 15.98 -5.10 -14.96
N ALA A 254 16.49 -5.92 -15.89
CA ALA A 254 17.89 -5.86 -16.32
C ALA A 254 18.25 -4.59 -17.12
N GLY A 255 17.23 -3.89 -17.65
CA GLY A 255 17.35 -2.62 -18.37
C GLY A 255 16.27 -1.63 -17.92
N ASP A 256 16.38 -0.37 -18.38
CA ASP A 256 15.40 0.66 -18.07
C ASP A 256 14.28 0.73 -19.10
N PHE A 257 13.14 0.13 -18.77
CA PHE A 257 11.93 0.13 -19.60
C PHE A 257 10.93 1.23 -19.21
N THR A 258 11.25 2.09 -18.25
CA THR A 258 10.28 3.02 -17.65
C THR A 258 9.73 4.03 -18.66
N ALA A 259 10.60 4.59 -19.51
CA ALA A 259 10.18 5.44 -20.61
C ALA A 259 9.29 4.72 -21.63
N MET A 260 9.55 3.43 -21.89
CA MET A 260 8.71 2.61 -22.76
C MET A 260 7.34 2.37 -22.12
N TYR A 261 7.27 2.07 -20.82
CA TYR A 261 6.01 1.92 -20.10
C TYR A 261 5.14 3.18 -20.17
N THR A 262 5.75 4.37 -20.06
CA THR A 262 5.02 5.64 -20.22
C THR A 262 4.42 5.77 -21.61
N ARG A 263 5.21 5.53 -22.67
CA ARG A 263 4.71 5.59 -24.05
C ARG A 263 3.62 4.56 -24.32
N MET A 264 3.81 3.33 -23.83
CA MET A 264 2.82 2.27 -23.93
C MET A 264 1.52 2.66 -23.25
N ARG A 265 1.56 3.30 -22.07
CA ARG A 265 0.37 3.75 -21.36
C ARG A 265 -0.41 4.78 -22.17
N ASP A 266 0.28 5.75 -22.77
CA ASP A 266 -0.36 6.78 -23.59
C ASP A 266 -1.06 6.14 -24.82
N VAL A 267 -0.36 5.25 -25.52
CA VAL A 267 -0.94 4.52 -26.67
C VAL A 267 -2.08 3.61 -26.23
N PHE A 268 -1.93 2.90 -25.11
CA PHE A 268 -2.96 2.02 -24.56
C PHE A 268 -4.23 2.78 -24.22
N SER A 269 -4.10 3.98 -23.64
CA SER A 269 -5.24 4.85 -23.33
C SER A 269 -5.98 5.27 -24.60
N ASP A 270 -5.25 5.69 -25.64
CA ASP A 270 -5.86 6.12 -26.91
C ASP A 270 -6.56 4.96 -27.64
N VAL A 271 -5.94 3.77 -27.66
CA VAL A 271 -6.50 2.58 -28.31
C VAL A 271 -7.71 2.02 -27.54
N SER A 272 -7.76 2.25 -26.23
CA SER A 272 -8.85 1.81 -25.36
C SER A 272 -9.91 2.89 -25.15
N GLU A 273 -9.83 4.03 -25.84
CA GLU A 273 -10.79 5.12 -25.69
C GLU A 273 -12.17 4.69 -26.19
N GLY A 274 -13.09 4.42 -25.26
CA GLY A 274 -14.46 4.01 -25.55
C GLY A 274 -14.73 2.49 -25.62
N ALA A 275 -13.70 1.63 -25.49
CA ALA A 275 -13.86 0.18 -25.45
C ALA A 275 -12.73 -0.55 -24.71
N TYR A 276 -12.98 -1.77 -24.23
CA TYR A 276 -11.92 -2.63 -23.69
C TYR A 276 -10.92 -3.04 -24.80
N LEU A 277 -9.62 -3.03 -24.48
CA LEU A 277 -8.58 -3.52 -25.39
C LEU A 277 -8.91 -4.96 -25.82
N ASN A 278 -9.01 -5.17 -27.13
CA ASN A 278 -9.16 -6.49 -27.75
C ASN A 278 -7.93 -6.81 -28.62
N LEU A 279 -7.93 -7.96 -29.30
CA LEU A 279 -6.78 -8.41 -30.10
C LEU A 279 -6.45 -7.44 -31.24
N ASP A 280 -7.45 -6.83 -31.90
CA ASP A 280 -7.23 -5.85 -32.96
C ASP A 280 -6.67 -4.53 -32.42
N GLY A 281 -7.15 -4.10 -31.25
CA GLY A 281 -6.56 -2.98 -30.51
C GLY A 281 -5.10 -3.25 -30.16
N LEU A 282 -4.76 -4.47 -29.71
CA LEU A 282 -3.38 -4.82 -29.40
C LEU A 282 -2.49 -4.81 -30.66
N VAL A 283 -3.00 -5.26 -31.81
CA VAL A 283 -2.31 -5.12 -33.11
C VAL A 283 -2.09 -3.64 -33.46
N ALA A 284 -3.09 -2.79 -33.25
CA ALA A 284 -2.98 -1.35 -33.49
C ALA A 284 -1.94 -0.69 -32.57
N MET A 285 -1.93 -1.07 -31.28
CA MET A 285 -0.99 -0.59 -30.28
C MET A 285 0.46 -0.88 -30.69
N VAL A 286 0.83 -2.14 -30.97
CA VAL A 286 2.23 -2.48 -31.33
C VAL A 286 2.69 -1.87 -32.66
N LYS A 287 1.74 -1.49 -33.53
CA LYS A 287 2.01 -0.80 -34.80
C LYS A 287 2.07 0.72 -34.65
N ASP A 288 1.66 1.28 -33.52
CA ASP A 288 1.73 2.72 -33.28
C ASP A 288 3.18 3.20 -33.43
N ARG A 289 3.35 4.39 -34.00
CA ARG A 289 4.66 4.97 -34.30
C ARG A 289 5.35 5.55 -33.07
N ARG A 290 4.61 5.76 -31.99
CA ARG A 290 5.12 6.23 -30.71
C ARG A 290 5.84 5.12 -29.93
N LEU A 291 5.54 3.86 -30.23
CA LEU A 291 6.23 2.68 -29.70
C LEU A 291 7.38 2.25 -30.60
#